data_AF-A0A9D9MNF1-F1
#
_entry.id   AF-A0A9D9MNF1-F1
#
_cell.length_a   1.000
_cell.length_b   1.000
_cell.length_c   1.000
_cell.angle_alpha   90.00
_cell.angle_beta   90.00
_cell.angle_gamma   90.00
#
_symmetry.space_group_name_H-M   'P 1'
#
loop_
_entity.id
_entity.type
_entity.pdbx_description
1 polymer ?
#
loop_
_entity_poly.entity_id
_entity_poly.type
_entity_poly.pdbx_seq_one_letter_code
_entity_poly.pdbx_strand_id
1 'polypeptide(L)'
;MAHFDEKELIELSNEIIHSLTKLVLGEKPGFLAGSVYKKMEIHPRLSTMKSLYASFVMDFKGSYEDASSLKKLTDFRYEIVELFDSESPIEH
;
A
#
# COMPACT_ATOMS: atom_id res chain seq x y z
N MET A 1 6.21 13.16 -10.04
CA MET A 1 5.22 12.08 -10.02
C MET A 1 5.87 10.89 -10.70
N ALA A 2 6.17 9.82 -9.96
CA ALA A 2 6.76 8.62 -10.55
C ALA A 2 5.77 8.05 -11.58
N HIS A 3 6.23 7.79 -12.79
CA HIS A 3 5.39 7.35 -13.89
C HIS A 3 5.42 5.82 -13.92
N PHE A 4 4.54 5.17 -13.15
CA PHE A 4 4.35 3.73 -13.22
C PHE A 4 3.53 3.39 -14.46
N ASP A 5 3.86 2.29 -15.13
CA ASP A 5 2.87 1.65 -15.99
C ASP A 5 1.75 1.01 -15.13
N GLU A 6 0.61 0.70 -15.75
CA GLU A 6 -0.54 0.15 -15.02
C GLU A 6 -0.22 -1.18 -14.34
N LYS A 7 0.59 -2.02 -14.97
CA LYS A 7 0.95 -3.34 -14.45
C LYS A 7 1.87 -3.19 -13.24
N GLU A 8 2.91 -2.37 -13.34
CA GLU A 8 3.84 -2.06 -12.26
C GLU A 8 3.11 -1.48 -11.05
N LEU A 9 2.17 -0.55 -11.28
CA LEU A 9 1.34 0.01 -10.22
C LEU A 9 0.54 -1.08 -9.49
N ILE A 10 -0.11 -1.97 -10.25
CA ILE A 10 -0.91 -3.06 -9.69
C ILE A 10 -0.04 -4.05 -8.92
N GLU A 11 1.09 -4.46 -9.48
CA GLU A 11 1.99 -5.43 -8.85
C GLU A 11 2.58 -4.87 -7.55
N LEU A 12 3.14 -3.66 -7.58
CA LEU A 12 3.74 -3.04 -6.40
C LEU A 12 2.69 -2.74 -5.32
N SER A 13 1.52 -2.20 -5.69
CA SER A 13 0.44 -1.96 -4.72
C SER A 13 -0.03 -3.26 -4.06
N ASN A 14 -0.15 -4.37 -4.81
CA ASN A 14 -0.49 -5.67 -4.25
C ASN A 14 0.58 -6.20 -3.28
N GLU A 15 1.86 -6.04 -3.62
CA GLU A 15 2.97 -6.42 -2.72
C GLU A 15 2.96 -5.61 -1.42
N ILE A 16 2.68 -4.31 -1.52
CA ILE A 16 2.52 -3.42 -0.37
C ILE A 16 1.34 -3.86 0.49
N ILE A 17 0.15 -4.06 -0.09
CA ILE A 17 -1.05 -4.49 0.64
C ILE A 17 -0.81 -5.82 1.37
N HIS A 18 -0.21 -6.80 0.69
CA HIS A 18 0.11 -8.10 1.28
C HIS A 18 1.06 -7.97 2.46
N SER A 19 2.11 -7.17 2.29
CA SER A 19 3.11 -6.94 3.32
C SER A 19 2.54 -6.12 4.50
N LEU A 20 1.66 -5.14 4.26
CA LEU A 20 0.92 -4.43 5.31
C LEU A 20 0.02 -5.38 6.10
N THR A 21 -0.69 -6.26 5.42
CA THR A 21 -1.57 -7.26 6.05
C THR A 21 -0.77 -8.12 7.02
N LYS A 22 0.38 -8.65 6.58
CA LYS A 22 1.30 -9.41 7.45
C LYS A 22 1.75 -8.62 8.67
N LEU A 23 2.20 -7.37 8.48
CA LEU A 23 2.61 -6.50 9.60
C LEU A 23 1.48 -6.23 10.59
N VAL A 24 0.24 -6.05 10.10
CA VAL A 24 -0.94 -5.82 10.95
C VAL A 24 -1.29 -7.07 11.75
N LEU A 25 -1.08 -8.26 11.19
CA LEU A 25 -1.25 -9.54 11.88
C LEU A 25 -0.12 -9.87 12.88
N GLY A 26 0.88 -9.00 13.01
CA GLY A 26 2.01 -9.17 13.91
C GLY A 26 3.15 -10.03 13.35
N GLU A 27 3.10 -10.39 12.07
CA GLU A 27 4.22 -11.05 11.40
C GLU A 27 5.37 -10.06 11.18
N LYS A 28 6.61 -10.56 11.25
CA LYS A 28 7.83 -9.80 10.92
C LYS A 28 8.55 -10.40 9.73
N PRO A 29 9.15 -9.59 8.84
CA PRO A 29 9.91 -10.11 7.72
C PRO A 29 11.15 -10.87 8.21
N GLY A 30 11.23 -12.15 7.86
CA GLY A 30 12.45 -12.93 8.04
C GLY A 30 13.53 -12.62 7.01
N PHE A 31 14.68 -13.27 7.13
CA PHE A 31 15.80 -13.10 6.19
C PHE A 31 15.43 -13.42 4.73
N LEU A 32 14.50 -14.35 4.48
CA LEU A 32 14.06 -14.73 3.13
C LEU A 32 12.85 -13.92 2.63
N ALA A 33 12.38 -12.93 3.38
CA ALA A 33 11.27 -12.09 2.95
C ALA A 33 11.63 -11.22 1.73
N GLY A 34 10.61 -10.90 0.93
CA GLY A 34 10.73 -9.97 -0.21
C GLY A 34 11.16 -8.57 0.23
N SER A 35 11.72 -7.81 -0.72
CA SER A 35 12.27 -6.47 -0.48
C SER A 35 11.23 -5.49 0.04
N VAL A 36 10.01 -5.50 -0.53
CA VAL A 36 8.90 -4.63 -0.08
C VAL A 36 8.57 -4.89 1.38
N TYR A 37 8.43 -6.16 1.78
CA TYR A 37 8.08 -6.51 3.16
C TYR A 37 9.16 -6.05 4.16
N LYS A 38 10.44 -6.24 3.80
CA LYS A 38 11.58 -5.78 4.60
C LYS A 38 11.65 -4.25 4.69
N LYS A 39 11.55 -3.55 3.55
CA LYS A 39 11.57 -2.08 3.52
C LYS A 39 10.43 -1.51 4.34
N MET A 40 9.26 -2.16 4.28
CA MET A 40 8.06 -1.66 4.93
C MET A 40 8.09 -1.75 6.46
N GLU A 41 8.73 -2.78 7.04
CA GLU A 41 8.84 -2.91 8.50
C GLU A 41 9.49 -1.68 9.15
N ILE A 42 10.46 -1.07 8.47
CA ILE A 42 11.21 0.09 8.94
C ILE A 42 10.82 1.40 8.24
N HIS A 43 9.74 1.40 7.47
CA HIS A 43 9.37 2.56 6.65
C HIS A 43 8.90 3.73 7.52
N PRO A 44 9.41 4.96 7.31
CA PRO A 44 9.04 6.12 8.13
C PRO A 44 7.55 6.45 8.05
N ARG A 45 6.90 6.12 6.92
CA ARG A 45 5.47 6.31 6.68
C ARG A 45 4.60 5.08 6.93
N LEU A 46 5.11 4.05 7.63
CA LEU A 46 4.36 2.82 7.88
C LEU A 46 3.01 3.07 8.56
N SER A 47 2.97 3.97 9.55
CA SER A 47 1.71 4.34 10.23
C SER A 47 0.71 4.95 9.26
N THR A 48 1.15 5.87 8.39
CA THR A 48 0.32 6.50 7.37
C THR A 48 -0.23 5.48 6.38
N MET A 49 0.62 4.57 5.88
CA MET A 49 0.18 3.50 4.98
C MET A 49 -0.84 2.57 5.64
N LYS A 50 -0.66 2.22 6.92
CA LYS A 50 -1.64 1.44 7.69
C LYS A 50 -2.99 2.17 7.80
N SER A 51 -2.99 3.47 8.07
CA SER A 51 -4.21 4.28 8.16
C SER A 51 -4.94 4.38 6.83
N LEU A 52 -4.21 4.57 5.72
CA LEU A 52 -4.78 4.59 4.37
C LEU A 52 -5.41 3.23 4.03
N TYR A 53 -4.68 2.14 4.27
CA TYR A 53 -5.18 0.78 4.02
C TYR A 53 -6.42 0.45 4.87
N ALA A 54 -6.41 0.79 6.16
CA ALA A 54 -7.57 0.59 7.03
C ALA A 54 -8.80 1.36 6.52
N SER A 55 -8.63 2.63 6.14
CA SER A 55 -9.70 3.46 5.57
C SER A 55 -10.27 2.83 4.30
N PHE A 56 -9.40 2.37 3.40
CA PHE A 56 -9.81 1.71 2.16
C PHE A 56 -10.62 0.43 2.41
N VAL A 57 -10.18 -0.41 3.37
CA VAL A 57 -10.88 -1.66 3.72
C VAL A 57 -12.22 -1.39 4.40
N MET A 58 -12.32 -0.38 5.27
CA MET A 58 -13.59 -0.03 5.93
C MET A 58 -14.69 0.37 4.94
N ASP A 59 -14.31 0.96 3.81
CA ASP A 59 -15.23 1.35 2.74
C ASP A 59 -15.53 0.22 1.74
N PHE A 60 -14.83 -0.92 1.83
CA PHE A 60 -14.94 -2.01 0.87
C PHE A 60 -16.20 -2.86 1.09
N LYS A 61 -17.02 -2.98 0.03
CA LYS A 61 -18.30 -3.72 0.06
C LYS A 61 -18.22 -5.16 -0.48
N GLY A 62 -17.03 -5.67 -0.76
CA GLY A 62 -16.82 -7.04 -1.27
C GLY A 62 -16.63 -7.16 -2.78
N SER A 63 -17.01 -6.14 -3.56
CA SER A 63 -16.85 -6.09 -5.02
C SER A 63 -16.63 -4.66 -5.53
N TYR A 64 -16.14 -4.54 -6.76
CA TYR A 64 -16.03 -3.28 -7.50
C TYR A 64 -16.90 -3.41 -8.77
N GLU A 65 -18.12 -2.89 -8.72
CA GLU A 65 -19.14 -3.12 -9.76
C GLU A 65 -19.34 -1.92 -10.68
N ASP A 66 -19.01 -0.72 -10.21
CA ASP A 66 -19.22 0.52 -10.96
C ASP A 66 -17.91 1.30 -11.18
N ALA A 67 -17.95 2.23 -12.13
CA ALA A 67 -16.80 3.07 -12.47
C ALA A 67 -16.26 3.88 -11.27
N SER A 68 -17.12 4.25 -10.31
CA SER A 68 -16.68 4.97 -9.11
C SER A 68 -15.84 4.07 -8.20
N SER A 69 -16.28 2.82 -7.99
CA SER A 69 -15.59 1.82 -7.19
C SER A 69 -14.24 1.44 -7.81
N LEU A 70 -14.17 1.32 -9.14
CA LEU A 70 -12.91 1.08 -9.86
C LEU A 70 -11.97 2.28 -9.76
N LYS A 71 -12.48 3.51 -9.87
CA LYS A 71 -11.67 4.72 -9.67
C LYS A 71 -11.08 4.76 -8.25
N LYS A 72 -11.87 4.46 -7.22
CA LYS A 72 -11.39 4.41 -5.83
C LYS A 72 -10.26 3.39 -5.65
N LEU A 73 -10.38 2.22 -6.28
CA LEU A 73 -9.30 1.22 -6.27
C LEU A 73 -8.03 1.76 -6.94
N THR A 74 -8.16 2.40 -8.11
CA THR A 74 -7.01 2.98 -8.82
C THR A 74 -6.38 4.12 -8.03
N ASP A 75 -7.18 5.04 -7.49
CA ASP A 75 -6.69 6.16 -6.66
C ASP A 75 -5.91 5.63 -5.44
N PHE A 76 -6.46 4.63 -4.75
CA PHE A 76 -5.81 3.98 -3.62
C PHE A 76 -4.45 3.36 -4.00
N ARG A 77 -4.37 2.68 -5.16
CA ARG A 77 -3.11 2.10 -5.65
C ARG A 77 -2.04 3.16 -5.87
N TYR A 78 -2.39 4.30 -6.47
CA TYR A 78 -1.43 5.40 -6.63
C TYR A 78 -0.97 5.95 -5.29
N GLU A 79 -1.90 6.23 -4.39
CA GLU A 79 -1.58 6.85 -3.10
C GLU A 79 -0.71 5.95 -2.22
N ILE A 80 -1.01 4.65 -2.15
CA ILE A 80 -0.22 3.72 -1.32
C ILE A 80 1.20 3.52 -1.88
N VAL A 81 1.35 3.49 -3.21
CA VAL A 81 2.65 3.39 -3.88
C VAL A 81 3.46 4.67 -3.68
N GLU A 82 2.84 5.83 -3.83
CA GLU A 82 3.49 7.12 -3.59
C GLU A 82 3.96 7.26 -2.13
N LEU A 83 3.15 6.81 -1.17
CA LEU A 83 3.54 6.77 0.25
C LEU A 83 4.72 5.84 0.52
N PHE A 84 4.82 4.72 -0.20
CA PHE A 84 5.90 3.75 -0.06
C PHE A 84 7.21 4.18 -0.74
N ASP A 85 7.12 4.95 -1.82
CA ASP A 85 8.30 5.51 -2.50
C ASP A 85 8.80 6.78 -1.84
N SER A 86 7.95 7.48 -1.09
CA SER A 86 8.32 8.67 -0.36
C SER A 86 9.09 8.32 0.93
N GLU A 87 10.42 8.48 0.88
CA GLU A 87 11.30 8.31 2.04
C GLU A 87 11.33 9.55 2.98
N SER A 88 10.79 10.69 2.54
CA SER A 88 10.76 11.91 3.35
C SER A 88 9.68 11.81 4.44
N PRO A 89 9.98 12.11 5.72
CA PRO A 89 8.95 12.35 6.73
C PRO A 89 7.99 13.46 6.25
N ILE A 90 6.74 13.45 6.72
CA ILE A 90 5.83 14.59 6.50
C ILE A 90 6.48 15.80 7.19
N GLU A 91 6.82 16.85 6.43
CA GLU A 91 7.16 18.14 7.04
C GLU A 91 5.90 18.65 7.76
N HIS A 92 6.02 18.83 9.07
CA HIS A 92 4.97 19.30 9.96
C HIS A 92 4.64 20.78 9.73
#